data_AF-A0A925I0N1-F1
#
_entry.id   AF-A0A925I0N1-F1
#
_cell.length_a   1.000
_cell.length_b   1.000
_cell.length_c   1.000
_cell.angle_alpha   90.00
_cell.angle_beta   90.00
_cell.angle_gamma   90.00
#
_symmetry.space_group_name_H-M   'P 1'
#
loop_
_entity.id
_entity.type
_entity.pdbx_description
1 polymer ?
#
loop_
_entity_poly.entity_id
_entity_poly.type
_entity_poly.pdbx_seq_one_letter_code
_entity_poly.pdbx_strand_id
1 'polypeptide(L)'
;MPSLSGHARRKANRRRFRTMAAEPLESRQLLAGFAVPDKSPIDAALIRLAETPGVPVGQGPVNTTAIIAAAKVAGISVNPFGDIGVTITGVDTTALLPGLEARGLVVTANLPSHHLVEGYLPATSLESLLDLRSQGLLGVRASYAPITRTGAVADQADIVQESDRVRTALPTGYDGSGVKVGVLSDSYNSLLGAATDNGTGDLPGVQVVQDSNGTDEGRAMLQLVHDVAPGAGLVFATANGGEANFAQNIRELVGVPYSVDVIVADVGYPAEPMFQDGIIAQAVDDVVANAGVAYFAAAGNAADQSYESTNIEFDIDPLGFGPFGPAKCYDFNPSPFVADFRQFITLQHGQSILLSLQWDDPFYTATGVDTDLDISLVRRNSNVVFAGSYNENVIDQNPSEVFGFTNDTAATGTTEFEII
;
A
#
# COMPACT_ATOMS: atom_id res chain seq x y z
N MET A 1 85.82 28.26 -41.49
CA MET A 1 84.74 29.10 -42.07
C MET A 1 83.45 28.28 -42.05
N PRO A 2 82.34 28.82 -41.52
CA PRO A 2 81.12 28.05 -41.22
C PRO A 2 80.08 28.11 -42.35
N SER A 3 79.21 27.09 -42.43
CA SER A 3 77.85 27.27 -42.93
C SER A 3 76.88 26.33 -42.19
N LEU A 4 75.94 26.95 -41.48
CA LEU A 4 74.83 26.34 -40.75
C LEU A 4 73.76 25.80 -41.71
N SER A 5 73.18 24.65 -41.39
CA SER A 5 71.84 24.25 -41.86
C SER A 5 71.27 23.16 -40.95
N GLY A 6 70.05 23.41 -40.44
CA GLY A 6 69.43 22.74 -39.31
C GLY A 6 69.00 21.29 -39.56
N HIS A 7 69.17 20.47 -38.52
CA HIS A 7 68.73 19.07 -38.47
C HIS A 7 67.31 18.95 -37.87
N ALA A 8 66.33 18.55 -38.67
CA ALA A 8 65.04 18.06 -38.21
C ALA A 8 65.03 16.51 -38.25
N ARG A 9 65.09 15.87 -37.07
CA ARG A 9 64.99 14.41 -36.90
C ARG A 9 63.53 13.96 -37.02
N ARG A 10 63.20 13.15 -38.04
CA ARG A 10 62.02 12.28 -38.05
C ARG A 10 62.23 11.12 -37.08
N LYS A 11 61.44 11.03 -36.00
CA LYS A 11 61.37 9.84 -35.12
C LYS A 11 60.18 8.98 -35.53
N ALA A 12 60.46 7.69 -35.69
CA ALA A 12 59.53 6.64 -36.08
C ALA A 12 58.52 6.32 -34.96
N ASN A 13 57.27 6.08 -35.37
CA ASN A 13 56.18 5.62 -34.53
C ASN A 13 56.44 4.19 -34.02
N ARG A 14 56.64 4.02 -32.71
CA ARG A 14 56.51 2.72 -32.02
C ARG A 14 55.17 2.67 -31.31
N ARG A 15 54.15 2.11 -31.95
CA ARG A 15 52.90 1.69 -31.29
C ARG A 15 53.22 0.50 -30.38
N ARG A 16 53.05 0.68 -29.07
CA ARG A 16 52.99 -0.45 -28.11
C ARG A 16 51.63 -1.12 -28.29
N PHE A 17 51.62 -2.36 -28.78
CA PHE A 17 50.48 -3.25 -28.63
C PHE A 17 50.34 -3.61 -27.15
N ARG A 18 49.32 -3.05 -26.48
CA ARG A 18 48.76 -3.66 -25.27
C ARG A 18 47.68 -4.62 -25.74
N THR A 19 47.93 -5.91 -25.60
CA THR A 19 46.90 -6.95 -25.62
C THR A 19 45.93 -6.64 -24.48
N MET A 20 44.76 -6.08 -24.80
CA MET A 20 43.62 -6.16 -23.89
C MET A 20 43.25 -7.65 -23.83
N ALA A 21 43.51 -8.27 -22.69
CA ALA A 21 42.83 -9.51 -22.35
C ALA A 21 41.33 -9.17 -22.34
N ALA A 22 40.58 -9.77 -23.26
CA ALA A 22 39.14 -9.80 -23.16
C ALA A 22 38.81 -10.61 -21.90
N GLU A 23 38.29 -9.93 -20.88
CA GLU A 23 37.63 -10.64 -19.79
C GLU A 23 36.46 -11.43 -20.38
N PRO A 24 36.18 -12.66 -19.89
CA PRO A 24 35.07 -13.44 -20.38
C PRO A 24 33.80 -12.63 -20.15
N LEU A 25 32.97 -12.53 -21.19
CA LEU A 25 31.59 -12.10 -21.10
C LEU A 25 30.93 -12.89 -19.97
N GLU A 26 30.77 -12.27 -18.79
CA GLU A 26 29.80 -12.74 -17.82
C GLU A 26 28.46 -12.80 -18.54
N SER A 27 27.85 -13.97 -18.50
CA SER A 27 26.54 -14.25 -19.05
C SER A 27 25.53 -13.32 -18.39
N ARG A 28 25.31 -12.16 -18.99
CA ARG A 28 24.14 -11.34 -18.74
C ARG A 28 22.95 -12.14 -19.24
N GLN A 29 22.28 -12.84 -18.31
CA GLN A 29 20.90 -13.21 -18.55
C GLN A 29 20.17 -11.91 -18.90
N LEU A 30 19.69 -11.84 -20.14
CA LEU A 30 18.66 -10.88 -20.50
C LEU A 30 17.51 -11.13 -19.52
N LEU A 31 17.30 -10.19 -18.59
CA LEU A 31 15.95 -9.94 -18.07
C LEU A 31 15.12 -9.59 -19.30
N ALA A 32 14.39 -10.59 -19.80
CA ALA A 32 13.42 -10.41 -20.85
C ALA A 32 12.52 -9.23 -20.42
N GLY A 33 12.32 -8.28 -21.33
CA GLY A 33 11.29 -7.27 -21.15
C GLY A 33 9.98 -7.98 -20.82
N PHE A 34 9.32 -7.49 -19.77
CA PHE A 34 8.02 -7.96 -19.31
C PHE A 34 7.11 -8.21 -20.51
N ALA A 35 6.76 -9.49 -20.73
CA ALA A 35 5.54 -9.79 -21.45
C ALA A 35 4.43 -9.32 -20.52
N VAL A 36 3.76 -8.24 -20.89
CA VAL A 36 2.52 -7.86 -20.21
C VAL A 36 1.57 -9.04 -20.43
N PRO A 37 1.07 -9.71 -19.38
CA PRO A 37 0.16 -10.82 -19.55
C PRO A 37 -1.17 -10.31 -20.09
N ASP A 38 -1.87 -11.16 -20.85
CA ASP A 38 -3.30 -10.98 -21.10
C ASP A 38 -4.01 -10.80 -19.74
N LYS A 39 -4.58 -9.61 -19.50
CA LYS A 39 -5.82 -9.36 -18.75
C LYS A 39 -6.18 -10.42 -17.68
N SER A 40 -5.83 -10.19 -16.41
CA SER A 40 -5.87 -11.19 -15.31
C SER A 40 -6.92 -10.89 -14.20
N PRO A 41 -7.67 -11.90 -13.70
CA PRO A 41 -8.50 -11.79 -12.50
C PRO A 41 -7.71 -11.74 -11.17
N ILE A 42 -6.40 -12.02 -11.22
CA ILE A 42 -5.46 -11.86 -10.10
C ILE A 42 -4.69 -10.57 -10.31
N ASP A 43 -4.56 -9.80 -9.24
CA ASP A 43 -3.81 -8.54 -9.18
C ASP A 43 -2.37 -8.64 -9.69
N ALA A 44 -2.00 -7.70 -10.56
CA ALA A 44 -0.66 -7.59 -11.10
C ALA A 44 0.39 -7.41 -9.99
N ALA A 45 0.06 -6.75 -8.88
CA ALA A 45 0.94 -6.61 -7.72
C ALA A 45 1.19 -7.97 -7.03
N LEU A 46 0.16 -8.82 -6.93
CA LEU A 46 0.28 -10.19 -6.40
C LEU A 46 1.08 -11.09 -7.35
N ILE A 47 0.85 -10.98 -8.67
CA ILE A 47 1.60 -11.73 -9.69
C ILE A 47 3.09 -11.37 -9.63
N ARG A 48 3.42 -10.07 -9.64
CA ARG A 48 4.83 -9.62 -9.54
C ARG A 48 5.50 -10.06 -8.25
N LEU A 49 4.77 -10.05 -7.13
CA LEU A 49 5.27 -10.56 -5.86
C LEU A 49 5.58 -12.06 -5.97
N ALA A 50 4.68 -12.85 -6.57
CA ALA A 50 4.88 -14.28 -6.80
C ALA A 50 6.03 -14.60 -7.78
N GLU A 51 6.31 -13.71 -8.73
CA GLU A 51 7.40 -13.84 -9.71
C GLU A 51 8.77 -13.36 -9.17
N THR A 52 8.80 -12.76 -7.98
CA THR A 52 10.04 -12.21 -7.40
C THR A 52 11.04 -13.33 -7.08
N PRO A 53 12.32 -13.25 -7.52
CA PRO A 53 13.33 -14.28 -7.27
C PRO A 53 13.46 -14.64 -5.78
N GLY A 54 13.14 -15.89 -5.42
CA GLY A 54 13.13 -16.38 -4.04
C GLY A 54 11.73 -16.55 -3.44
N VAL A 55 10.68 -16.07 -4.11
CA VAL A 55 9.27 -16.43 -3.87
C VAL A 55 8.94 -17.57 -4.82
N PRO A 56 8.73 -18.82 -4.36
CA PRO A 56 8.61 -19.93 -5.30
C PRO A 56 7.23 -19.98 -5.95
N VAL A 57 7.20 -20.11 -7.27
CA VAL A 57 6.07 -20.70 -8.02
C VAL A 57 6.27 -22.23 -7.99
N GLY A 58 5.71 -22.92 -6.99
CA GLY A 58 5.73 -24.40 -6.86
C GLY A 58 6.42 -24.98 -5.62
N GLN A 59 6.64 -26.31 -5.61
CA GLN A 59 7.10 -27.15 -4.49
C GLN A 59 8.60 -26.96 -4.12
N GLY A 60 9.03 -25.72 -3.87
CA GLY A 60 10.34 -25.38 -3.31
C GLY A 60 10.23 -24.87 -1.86
N PRO A 61 11.34 -24.82 -1.08
CA PRO A 61 11.30 -24.25 0.26
C PRO A 61 10.96 -22.75 0.18
N VAL A 62 9.85 -22.39 0.82
CA VAL A 62 9.35 -21.01 0.91
C VAL A 62 10.37 -20.15 1.66
N ASN A 63 10.89 -19.09 1.02
CA ASN A 63 11.75 -18.12 1.67
C ASN A 63 10.88 -16.99 2.26
N THR A 64 10.35 -17.22 3.46
CA THR A 64 9.49 -16.27 4.19
C THR A 64 10.12 -14.87 4.29
N THR A 65 11.44 -14.76 4.49
CA THR A 65 12.12 -13.47 4.59
C THR A 65 12.10 -12.69 3.28
N ALA A 66 12.27 -13.39 2.14
CA ALA A 66 12.20 -12.75 0.83
C ALA A 66 10.76 -12.29 0.50
N ILE A 67 9.76 -13.09 0.85
CA ILE A 67 8.35 -12.73 0.65
C ILE A 67 7.99 -11.49 1.46
N ILE A 68 8.33 -11.46 2.76
CA ILE A 68 8.06 -10.30 3.62
C ILE A 68 8.75 -9.03 3.09
N ALA A 69 10.00 -9.14 2.63
CA ALA A 69 10.70 -8.01 2.05
C ALA A 69 10.03 -7.51 0.75
N ALA A 70 9.65 -8.42 -0.14
CA ALA A 70 8.98 -8.09 -1.40
C ALA A 70 7.58 -7.48 -1.15
N ALA A 71 6.79 -8.05 -0.25
CA ALA A 71 5.48 -7.53 0.14
C ALA A 71 5.58 -6.11 0.71
N LYS A 72 6.55 -5.86 1.59
CA LYS A 72 6.81 -4.52 2.14
C LYS A 72 7.17 -3.51 1.05
N VAL A 73 7.99 -3.89 0.07
CA VAL A 73 8.33 -3.02 -1.07
C VAL A 73 7.11 -2.74 -1.95
N ALA A 74 6.23 -3.72 -2.12
CA ALA A 74 4.99 -3.59 -2.88
C ALA A 74 3.86 -2.90 -2.10
N GLY A 75 4.05 -2.63 -0.80
CA GLY A 75 3.01 -2.10 0.09
C GLY A 75 1.91 -3.10 0.44
N ILE A 76 2.10 -4.39 0.16
CA ILE A 76 1.12 -5.45 0.40
C ILE A 76 1.23 -5.91 1.86
N SER A 77 0.09 -6.10 2.52
CA SER A 77 0.02 -6.66 3.87
C SER A 77 0.62 -8.08 3.91
N VAL A 78 1.36 -8.42 4.96
CA VAL A 78 2.01 -9.73 5.09
C VAL A 78 2.09 -10.16 6.55
N ASN A 79 1.75 -11.41 6.83
CA ASN A 79 1.82 -11.97 8.18
C ASN A 79 3.26 -12.48 8.52
N PRO A 80 3.57 -12.83 9.78
CA PRO A 80 4.91 -13.31 10.14
C PRO A 80 5.30 -14.67 9.52
N PHE A 81 4.34 -15.42 8.97
CA PHE A 81 4.59 -16.70 8.28
C PHE A 81 4.91 -16.52 6.79
N GLY A 82 4.72 -15.31 6.24
CA GLY A 82 4.93 -15.00 4.84
C GLY A 82 3.70 -15.22 3.96
N ASP A 83 2.52 -15.34 4.56
CA ASP A 83 1.27 -15.30 3.81
C ASP A 83 0.92 -13.85 3.49
N ILE A 84 0.46 -13.62 2.27
CA ILE A 84 0.17 -12.28 1.74
C ILE A 84 -1.30 -11.94 1.96
N GLY A 85 -1.56 -10.68 2.30
CA GLY A 85 -2.90 -10.15 2.46
C GLY A 85 -3.61 -10.09 1.11
N VAL A 86 -4.81 -10.66 1.05
CA VAL A 86 -5.65 -10.68 -0.14
C VAL A 86 -7.07 -10.23 0.20
N THR A 87 -7.67 -9.50 -0.73
CA THR A 87 -9.08 -9.16 -0.76
C THR A 87 -9.70 -9.89 -1.94
N ILE A 88 -10.67 -10.76 -1.70
CA ILE A 88 -11.26 -11.65 -2.71
C ILE A 88 -12.71 -11.22 -2.93
N THR A 89 -13.05 -10.90 -4.19
CA THR A 89 -14.41 -10.55 -4.58
C THR A 89 -15.15 -11.76 -5.15
N GLY A 90 -16.44 -11.88 -4.83
CA GLY A 90 -17.24 -13.02 -5.25
C GLY A 90 -18.74 -12.77 -5.18
N VAL A 91 -19.50 -13.43 -6.06
CA VAL A 91 -20.96 -13.30 -6.13
C VAL A 91 -21.63 -13.66 -4.80
N ASP A 92 -21.20 -14.77 -4.19
CA ASP A 92 -21.57 -15.18 -2.83
C ASP A 92 -20.31 -15.62 -2.09
N THR A 93 -19.76 -14.74 -1.26
CA THR A 93 -18.53 -15.01 -0.52
C THR A 93 -18.72 -16.06 0.57
N THR A 94 -19.94 -16.24 1.09
CA THR A 94 -20.23 -17.30 2.06
C THR A 94 -20.13 -18.67 1.41
N ALA A 95 -20.60 -18.80 0.18
CA ALA A 95 -20.47 -20.04 -0.59
C ALA A 95 -19.02 -20.35 -1.02
N LEU A 96 -18.19 -19.32 -1.23
CA LEU A 96 -16.79 -19.46 -1.63
C LEU A 96 -15.86 -19.88 -0.47
N LEU A 97 -16.18 -19.50 0.77
CA LEU A 97 -15.33 -19.71 1.95
C LEU A 97 -14.70 -21.10 2.06
N PRO A 98 -15.44 -22.23 1.96
CA PRO A 98 -14.84 -23.55 2.10
C PRO A 98 -13.78 -23.84 1.02
N GLY A 99 -13.97 -23.33 -0.20
CA GLY A 99 -13.02 -23.48 -1.29
C GLY A 99 -11.76 -22.63 -1.12
N LEU A 100 -11.88 -21.48 -0.45
CA LEU A 100 -10.79 -20.57 -0.12
C LEU A 100 -9.94 -21.11 1.04
N GLU A 101 -10.59 -21.54 2.12
CA GLU A 101 -9.92 -22.16 3.28
C GLU A 101 -9.17 -23.44 2.89
N ALA A 102 -9.74 -24.24 1.98
CA ALA A 102 -9.08 -25.43 1.44
C ALA A 102 -7.78 -25.12 0.67
N ARG A 103 -7.57 -23.87 0.23
CA ARG A 103 -6.36 -23.37 -0.42
C ARG A 103 -5.42 -22.62 0.53
N GLY A 104 -5.76 -22.60 1.81
CA GLY A 104 -4.95 -22.03 2.89
C GLY A 104 -5.28 -20.59 3.23
N LEU A 105 -6.41 -20.03 2.75
CA LEU A 105 -6.83 -18.70 3.19
C LEU A 105 -7.15 -18.73 4.69
N VAL A 106 -6.44 -17.90 5.47
CA VAL A 106 -6.78 -17.58 6.84
C VAL A 106 -7.63 -16.32 6.82
N VAL A 107 -8.93 -16.49 6.94
CA VAL A 107 -9.92 -15.40 6.85
C VAL A 107 -9.77 -14.44 8.02
N THR A 108 -9.63 -13.14 7.72
CA THR A 108 -9.66 -12.06 8.71
C THR A 108 -11.04 -11.43 8.80
N ALA A 109 -11.75 -11.31 7.67
CA ALA A 109 -13.10 -10.78 7.61
C ALA A 109 -13.88 -11.34 6.43
N ASN A 110 -15.20 -11.50 6.58
CA ASN A 110 -16.11 -11.87 5.50
C ASN A 110 -17.31 -10.92 5.51
N LEU A 111 -17.55 -10.24 4.40
CA LEU A 111 -18.63 -9.26 4.23
C LEU A 111 -19.52 -9.66 3.03
N PRO A 112 -20.45 -10.61 3.20
CA PRO A 112 -21.29 -11.09 2.10
C PRO A 112 -22.17 -10.01 1.46
N SER A 113 -22.60 -9.01 2.23
CA SER A 113 -23.36 -7.86 1.72
C SER A 113 -22.56 -6.97 0.78
N HIS A 114 -21.22 -7.06 0.83
CA HIS A 114 -20.28 -6.28 0.04
C HIS A 114 -19.51 -7.14 -0.98
N HIS A 115 -19.94 -8.39 -1.17
CA HIS A 115 -19.34 -9.31 -2.14
C HIS A 115 -17.83 -9.55 -1.95
N LEU A 116 -17.31 -9.41 -0.72
CA LEU A 116 -15.88 -9.53 -0.45
C LEU A 116 -15.53 -10.34 0.81
N VAL A 117 -14.35 -10.96 0.77
CA VAL A 117 -13.71 -11.65 1.89
C VAL A 117 -12.23 -11.30 1.93
N GLU A 118 -11.68 -11.03 3.11
CA GLU A 118 -10.28 -10.71 3.33
C GLU A 118 -9.59 -11.78 4.17
N GLY A 119 -8.29 -11.94 3.93
CA GLY A 119 -7.47 -12.84 4.72
C GLY A 119 -6.03 -12.89 4.27
N TYR A 120 -5.28 -13.78 4.90
CA TYR A 120 -3.90 -14.08 4.52
C TYR A 120 -3.84 -15.39 3.76
N LEU A 121 -3.20 -15.39 2.60
CA LEU A 121 -3.07 -16.55 1.71
C LEU A 121 -1.59 -16.87 1.44
N PRO A 122 -1.19 -18.15 1.39
CA PRO A 122 0.12 -18.51 0.87
C PRO A 122 0.28 -18.05 -0.58
N ALA A 123 1.37 -17.35 -0.90
CA ALA A 123 1.62 -16.86 -2.27
C ALA A 123 1.56 -17.96 -3.35
N THR A 124 1.95 -19.19 -2.98
CA THR A 124 1.88 -20.38 -3.85
C THR A 124 0.46 -20.81 -4.23
N SER A 125 -0.56 -20.33 -3.52
CA SER A 125 -1.95 -20.73 -3.73
C SER A 125 -2.71 -19.80 -4.68
N LEU A 126 -2.12 -18.66 -5.09
CA LEU A 126 -2.78 -17.62 -5.90
C LEU A 126 -3.42 -18.18 -7.18
N GLU A 127 -2.65 -18.88 -8.02
CA GLU A 127 -3.17 -19.42 -9.29
C GLU A 127 -4.31 -20.43 -9.07
N SER A 128 -4.23 -21.23 -8.01
CA SER A 128 -5.25 -22.24 -7.72
C SER A 128 -6.62 -21.65 -7.39
N LEU A 129 -6.70 -20.37 -7.02
CA LEU A 129 -7.97 -19.69 -6.77
C LEU A 129 -8.82 -19.59 -8.04
N LEU A 130 -8.20 -19.51 -9.22
CA LEU A 130 -8.91 -19.38 -10.50
C LEU A 130 -9.87 -20.55 -10.79
N ASP A 131 -9.65 -21.72 -10.19
CA ASP A 131 -10.59 -22.85 -10.27
C ASP A 131 -11.98 -22.53 -9.67
N LEU A 132 -12.03 -21.56 -8.74
CA LEU A 132 -13.26 -21.12 -8.07
C LEU A 132 -14.08 -20.13 -8.92
N ARG A 133 -13.64 -19.74 -10.12
CA ARG A 133 -14.43 -18.86 -11.00
C ARG A 133 -15.79 -19.46 -11.35
N SER A 134 -15.83 -20.77 -11.58
CA SER A 134 -17.08 -21.51 -11.79
C SER A 134 -18.04 -21.50 -10.58
N GLN A 135 -17.53 -21.16 -9.39
CA GLN A 135 -18.26 -21.06 -8.13
C GLN A 135 -18.58 -19.62 -7.75
N GLY A 136 -18.32 -18.66 -8.65
CA GLY A 136 -18.64 -17.25 -8.45
C GLY A 136 -17.50 -16.38 -7.92
N LEU A 137 -16.25 -16.84 -7.96
CA LEU A 137 -15.08 -15.97 -7.76
C LEU A 137 -15.01 -14.94 -8.89
N LEU A 138 -14.93 -13.65 -8.53
CA LEU A 138 -14.80 -12.54 -9.46
C LEU A 138 -13.34 -12.10 -9.61
N GLY A 139 -12.66 -11.83 -8.49
CA GLY A 139 -11.26 -11.38 -8.51
C GLY A 139 -10.50 -11.63 -7.20
N VAL A 140 -9.16 -11.53 -7.30
CA VAL A 140 -8.23 -11.62 -6.17
C VAL A 140 -7.31 -10.42 -6.20
N ARG A 141 -7.49 -9.52 -5.23
CA ARG A 141 -6.82 -8.23 -5.11
C ARG A 141 -5.79 -8.26 -3.99
N ALA A 142 -4.71 -7.49 -4.12
CA ALA A 142 -3.78 -7.31 -3.00
C ALA A 142 -4.49 -6.54 -1.87
N SER A 143 -4.39 -7.05 -0.64
CA SER A 143 -4.75 -6.25 0.53
C SER A 143 -3.51 -5.47 0.96
N TYR A 144 -3.55 -4.14 0.78
CA TYR A 144 -2.42 -3.27 1.08
C TYR A 144 -2.25 -3.05 2.59
N ALA A 145 -1.01 -2.89 3.04
CA ALA A 145 -0.74 -2.47 4.39
C ALA A 145 -1.26 -1.03 4.58
N PRO A 146 -1.88 -0.72 5.73
CA PRO A 146 -2.27 0.65 6.01
C PRO A 146 -1.07 1.58 6.10
N ILE A 147 -1.29 2.83 5.75
CA ILE A 147 -0.28 3.88 5.87
C ILE A 147 -0.51 4.58 7.21
N THR A 148 0.49 4.53 8.09
CA THR A 148 0.48 5.30 9.33
C THR A 148 1.02 6.71 9.12
N ARG A 149 0.54 7.66 9.92
CA ARG A 149 0.78 9.09 9.71
C ARG A 149 1.63 9.66 10.86
N THR A 150 2.92 9.31 10.89
CA THR A 150 3.81 9.68 12.00
C THR A 150 4.39 11.10 11.96
N GLY A 151 4.65 11.63 13.16
CA GLY A 151 5.56 12.75 13.43
C GLY A 151 6.65 12.32 14.44
N ALA A 152 7.86 12.89 14.33
CA ALA A 152 9.08 12.35 14.97
C ALA A 152 9.38 12.85 16.41
N VAL A 153 8.39 13.35 17.17
CA VAL A 153 8.68 14.14 18.39
C VAL A 153 7.91 13.66 19.63
N ALA A 154 8.60 13.67 20.77
CA ALA A 154 8.08 13.42 22.11
C ALA A 154 6.98 14.42 22.53
N ASP A 155 6.07 13.96 23.38
CA ASP A 155 4.85 14.66 23.76
C ASP A 155 5.10 16.09 24.29
N GLN A 156 4.62 17.07 23.54
CA GLN A 156 4.48 18.48 23.94
C GLN A 156 3.02 18.93 23.87
N ALA A 157 2.10 18.01 23.53
CA ALA A 157 0.70 18.29 23.28
C ALA A 157 0.02 18.79 24.55
N ASP A 158 0.38 18.25 25.71
CA ASP A 158 -0.20 18.64 27.00
C ASP A 158 -0.07 20.15 27.29
N ILE A 159 1.11 20.72 27.02
CA ILE A 159 1.40 22.15 27.22
C ILE A 159 0.75 22.98 26.10
N VAL A 160 0.86 22.55 24.84
CA VAL A 160 0.36 23.33 23.70
C VAL A 160 -1.18 23.39 23.68
N GLN A 161 -1.84 22.33 24.12
CA GLN A 161 -3.30 22.26 24.22
C GLN A 161 -3.84 22.83 25.54
N GLU A 162 -2.97 23.22 26.47
CA GLU A 162 -3.33 23.68 27.82
C GLU A 162 -4.16 22.62 28.57
N SER A 163 -3.90 21.34 28.30
CA SER A 163 -4.61 20.21 28.88
C SER A 163 -4.29 20.09 30.38
N ASP A 164 -3.10 20.48 30.80
CA ASP A 164 -2.71 20.66 32.20
C ASP A 164 -3.61 21.67 32.94
N ARG A 165 -3.96 22.79 32.30
CA ARG A 165 -4.88 23.80 32.84
C ARG A 165 -6.29 23.26 32.99
N VAL A 166 -6.72 22.39 32.08
CA VAL A 166 -8.03 21.71 32.15
C VAL A 166 -8.05 20.67 33.26
N ARG A 167 -7.01 19.86 33.42
CA ARG A 167 -6.88 18.89 34.53
C ARG A 167 -6.87 19.59 35.89
N THR A 168 -6.24 20.75 35.99
CA THR A 168 -6.17 21.56 37.22
C THR A 168 -7.40 22.44 37.46
N ALA A 169 -8.41 22.40 36.57
CA ALA A 169 -9.63 23.18 36.72
C ALA A 169 -10.47 22.72 37.93
N LEU A 170 -10.75 23.63 38.85
CA LEU A 170 -11.55 23.37 40.04
C LEU A 170 -13.05 23.53 39.77
N PRO A 171 -13.94 22.80 40.45
CA PRO A 171 -13.68 22.00 41.66
C PRO A 171 -13.40 20.51 41.43
N THR A 172 -13.55 19.99 40.20
CA THR A 172 -13.52 18.55 39.94
C THR A 172 -12.21 18.04 39.32
N GLY A 173 -11.48 18.87 38.58
CA GLY A 173 -10.47 18.38 37.63
C GLY A 173 -11.11 17.55 36.52
N TYR A 174 -10.54 17.54 35.32
CA TYR A 174 -10.99 16.70 34.21
C TYR A 174 -9.82 15.86 33.73
N ASP A 175 -9.73 14.61 34.17
CA ASP A 175 -8.64 13.68 33.84
C ASP A 175 -9.07 12.56 32.87
N GLY A 176 -10.31 12.60 32.36
CA GLY A 176 -10.86 11.56 31.50
C GLY A 176 -11.58 10.43 32.24
N SER A 177 -11.65 10.46 33.57
CA SER A 177 -12.38 9.45 34.37
C SER A 177 -13.81 9.25 33.87
N GLY A 178 -14.15 8.00 33.57
CA GLY A 178 -15.47 7.61 33.06
C GLY A 178 -15.62 7.69 31.55
N VAL A 179 -14.57 8.10 30.81
CA VAL A 179 -14.48 8.04 29.35
C VAL A 179 -13.54 6.89 28.96
N LYS A 180 -13.88 6.15 27.90
CA LYS A 180 -13.00 5.18 27.27
C LYS A 180 -12.58 5.63 25.87
N VAL A 181 -11.28 5.57 25.60
CA VAL A 181 -10.68 5.93 24.30
C VAL A 181 -10.15 4.67 23.62
N GLY A 182 -10.66 4.41 22.42
CA GLY A 182 -10.16 3.41 21.50
C GLY A 182 -9.13 4.02 20.54
N VAL A 183 -7.98 3.35 20.38
CA VAL A 183 -6.97 3.71 19.38
C VAL A 183 -6.91 2.63 18.32
N LEU A 184 -6.99 3.05 17.06
CA LEU A 184 -6.80 2.23 15.86
C LEU A 184 -5.53 2.66 15.14
N SER A 185 -4.54 1.78 15.12
CA SER A 185 -3.24 2.03 14.47
C SER A 185 -2.57 0.70 14.11
N ASP A 186 -1.30 0.68 13.77
CA ASP A 186 -0.65 -0.54 13.26
C ASP A 186 -0.56 -1.66 14.31
N SER A 187 -0.05 -1.36 15.50
CA SER A 187 0.31 -2.34 16.52
C SER A 187 0.47 -1.70 17.91
N TYR A 188 0.37 -2.53 18.94
CA TYR A 188 0.53 -2.13 20.33
C TYR A 188 1.77 -2.74 20.98
N ASN A 189 2.06 -4.02 20.74
CA ASN A 189 3.15 -4.70 21.42
C ASN A 189 4.02 -5.56 20.50
N SER A 190 4.14 -5.17 19.23
CA SER A 190 5.04 -5.78 18.25
C SER A 190 6.51 -5.67 18.66
N LEU A 191 6.95 -4.56 19.27
CA LEU A 191 8.32 -4.35 19.77
C LEU A 191 8.51 -4.75 21.25
N LEU A 192 7.51 -5.40 21.86
CA LEU A 192 7.57 -5.94 23.22
C LEU A 192 7.78 -4.89 24.35
N GLY A 193 7.39 -3.63 24.12
CA GLY A 193 7.54 -2.54 25.09
C GLY A 193 6.44 -2.46 26.16
N ALA A 194 5.25 -3.00 25.91
CA ALA A 194 4.07 -2.78 26.76
C ALA A 194 4.23 -3.23 28.22
N ALA A 195 5.02 -4.29 28.47
CA ALA A 195 5.29 -4.76 29.82
C ALA A 195 6.11 -3.75 30.65
N THR A 196 6.99 -2.98 29.99
CA THR A 196 7.77 -1.92 30.62
C THR A 196 6.85 -0.77 30.98
N ASP A 197 6.06 -0.28 30.02
CA ASP A 197 5.15 0.86 30.22
C ASP A 197 4.12 0.60 31.32
N ASN A 198 3.58 -0.63 31.38
CA ASN A 198 2.68 -1.02 32.47
C ASN A 198 3.40 -1.14 33.82
N GLY A 199 4.69 -1.48 33.83
CA GLY A 199 5.50 -1.59 35.04
C GLY A 199 5.97 -0.24 35.60
N THR A 200 6.20 0.74 34.73
CA THR A 200 6.57 2.12 35.09
C THR A 200 5.36 3.00 35.38
N GLY A 201 4.19 2.64 34.82
CA GLY A 201 2.98 3.46 34.88
C GLY A 201 2.89 4.48 33.74
N ASP A 202 3.75 4.37 32.71
CA ASP A 202 3.70 5.23 31.52
C ASP A 202 2.50 4.88 30.63
N LEU A 203 2.04 3.61 30.66
CA LEU A 203 0.81 3.20 29.99
C LEU A 203 0.16 1.99 30.67
N PRO A 204 -0.49 2.16 31.84
CA PRO A 204 -1.11 1.07 32.57
C PRO A 204 -2.50 0.72 32.04
N GLY A 205 -2.85 -0.57 32.05
CA GLY A 205 -4.25 -1.01 31.98
C GLY A 205 -4.94 -0.96 30.60
N VAL A 206 -4.18 -0.97 29.51
CA VAL A 206 -4.73 -1.05 28.13
C VAL A 206 -5.42 -2.40 27.90
N GLN A 207 -6.64 -2.37 27.37
CA GLN A 207 -7.34 -3.54 26.84
C GLN A 207 -7.02 -3.69 25.35
N VAL A 208 -6.74 -4.89 24.87
CA VAL A 208 -6.39 -5.13 23.47
C VAL A 208 -7.47 -6.00 22.82
N VAL A 209 -8.18 -5.45 21.84
CA VAL A 209 -9.13 -6.17 21.00
C VAL A 209 -8.38 -7.12 20.07
N GLN A 210 -7.47 -6.55 19.29
CA GLN A 210 -6.62 -7.26 18.35
C GLN A 210 -5.30 -6.50 18.24
N ASP A 211 -4.18 -7.23 18.23
CA ASP A 211 -2.86 -6.70 17.93
C ASP A 211 -2.35 -7.24 16.60
N SER A 212 -1.36 -6.58 16.02
CA SER A 212 -0.72 -7.03 14.79
C SER A 212 0.79 -6.72 14.80
N ASN A 213 1.48 -7.02 13.71
CA ASN A 213 2.87 -6.59 13.55
C ASN A 213 2.93 -5.13 13.09
N GLY A 214 3.90 -4.38 13.61
CA GLY A 214 4.09 -2.98 13.26
C GLY A 214 5.26 -2.34 14.00
N THR A 215 5.18 -1.03 14.21
CA THR A 215 6.19 -0.16 14.85
C THR A 215 5.78 0.29 16.26
N ASP A 216 4.69 -0.25 16.80
CA ASP A 216 4.03 0.15 18.04
C ASP A 216 3.53 1.60 18.05
N GLU A 217 3.09 2.12 16.90
CA GLU A 217 2.54 3.48 16.80
C GLU A 217 1.22 3.62 17.55
N GLY A 218 0.41 2.55 17.58
CA GLY A 218 -0.77 2.48 18.43
C GLY A 218 -0.45 2.62 19.91
N ARG A 219 0.65 2.01 20.38
CA ARG A 219 1.11 2.20 21.77
C ARG A 219 1.56 3.63 22.01
N ALA A 220 2.30 4.24 21.08
CA ALA A 220 2.74 5.62 21.19
C ALA A 220 1.54 6.60 21.24
N MET A 221 0.52 6.39 20.41
CA MET A 221 -0.74 7.16 20.47
C MET A 221 -1.44 7.00 21.82
N LEU A 222 -1.49 5.78 22.36
CA LEU A 222 -2.10 5.53 23.67
C LEU A 222 -1.34 6.21 24.81
N GLN A 223 -0.01 6.32 24.73
CA GLN A 223 0.80 7.10 25.67
C GLN A 223 0.38 8.59 25.65
N LEU A 224 0.21 9.18 24.46
CA LEU A 224 -0.27 10.57 24.34
C LEU A 224 -1.67 10.76 24.95
N VAL A 225 -2.57 9.81 24.72
CA VAL A 225 -3.91 9.85 25.34
C VAL A 225 -3.79 9.73 26.86
N HIS A 226 -2.92 8.88 27.38
CA HIS A 226 -2.70 8.72 28.82
C HIS A 226 -2.13 9.98 29.47
N ASP A 227 -1.16 10.63 28.84
CA ASP A 227 -0.55 11.87 29.33
C ASP A 227 -1.58 13.01 29.40
N VAL A 228 -2.46 13.11 28.40
CA VAL A 228 -3.53 14.12 28.35
C VAL A 228 -4.69 13.78 29.31
N ALA A 229 -5.12 12.52 29.34
CA ALA A 229 -6.31 12.04 30.04
C ALA A 229 -6.00 10.76 30.85
N PRO A 230 -5.24 10.87 31.96
CA PRO A 230 -4.72 9.71 32.69
C PRO A 230 -5.79 8.85 33.38
N GLY A 231 -7.00 9.38 33.59
CA GLY A 231 -8.15 8.66 34.13
C GLY A 231 -9.00 7.94 33.08
N ALA A 232 -8.73 8.13 31.79
CA ALA A 232 -9.48 7.47 30.72
C ALA A 232 -9.18 5.96 30.67
N GLY A 233 -10.19 5.15 30.36
CA GLY A 233 -9.97 3.76 30.03
C GLY A 233 -9.43 3.63 28.60
N LEU A 234 -8.39 2.82 28.42
CA LEU A 234 -7.69 2.73 27.13
C LEU A 234 -7.92 1.38 26.48
N VAL A 235 -8.28 1.41 25.18
CA VAL A 235 -8.49 0.21 24.38
C VAL A 235 -7.72 0.34 23.07
N PHE A 236 -7.03 -0.71 22.67
CA PHE A 236 -6.34 -0.81 21.38
C PHE A 236 -7.04 -1.80 20.47
N ALA A 237 -7.14 -1.46 19.19
CA ALA A 237 -7.36 -2.44 18.13
C ALA A 237 -6.45 -2.10 16.95
N THR A 238 -5.93 -3.11 16.26
CA THR A 238 -5.14 -2.86 15.05
C THR A 238 -6.03 -2.39 13.91
N ALA A 239 -5.53 -1.46 13.09
CA ALA A 239 -6.10 -1.12 11.81
C ALA A 239 -5.50 -1.97 10.67
N ASN A 240 -4.48 -2.80 10.93
CA ASN A 240 -3.91 -3.73 9.95
C ASN A 240 -4.87 -4.89 9.66
N GLY A 241 -4.59 -5.67 8.61
CA GLY A 241 -5.37 -6.86 8.25
C GLY A 241 -6.42 -6.66 7.17
N GLY A 242 -6.40 -5.50 6.51
CA GLY A 242 -7.30 -5.13 5.42
C GLY A 242 -8.42 -4.18 5.86
N GLU A 243 -9.10 -3.56 4.89
CA GLU A 243 -10.13 -2.56 5.14
C GLU A 243 -11.33 -3.16 5.91
N ALA A 244 -11.64 -4.44 5.67
CA ALA A 244 -12.72 -5.13 6.35
C ALA A 244 -12.38 -5.45 7.80
N ASN A 245 -11.13 -5.86 8.07
CA ASN A 245 -10.66 -6.05 9.45
C ASN A 245 -10.68 -4.73 10.22
N PHE A 246 -10.23 -3.64 9.58
CA PHE A 246 -10.29 -2.31 10.18
C PHE A 246 -11.73 -1.88 10.49
N ALA A 247 -12.65 -2.02 9.52
CA ALA A 247 -14.07 -1.75 9.70
C ALA A 247 -14.71 -2.60 10.81
N GLN A 248 -14.29 -3.86 10.94
CA GLN A 248 -14.75 -4.74 12.02
C GLN A 248 -14.24 -4.27 13.38
N ASN A 249 -12.95 -3.92 13.50
CA ASN A 249 -12.37 -3.43 14.74
C ASN A 249 -12.97 -2.10 15.20
N ILE A 250 -13.38 -1.23 14.29
CA ILE A 250 -14.16 -0.02 14.63
C ILE A 250 -15.42 -0.41 15.40
N ARG A 251 -16.17 -1.41 14.93
CA ARG A 251 -17.39 -1.89 15.59
C ARG A 251 -17.09 -2.63 16.90
N GLU A 252 -16.03 -3.43 16.93
CA GLU A 252 -15.66 -4.19 18.13
C GLU A 252 -15.26 -3.30 19.30
N LEU A 253 -14.54 -2.19 19.05
CA LEU A 253 -14.19 -1.22 20.09
C LEU A 253 -15.44 -0.68 20.82
N VAL A 254 -16.56 -0.56 20.11
CA VAL A 254 -17.83 -0.07 20.67
C VAL A 254 -18.66 -1.19 21.29
N GLY A 255 -18.46 -2.42 20.81
CA GLY A 255 -19.08 -3.62 21.35
C GLY A 255 -18.68 -3.91 22.81
N VAL A 256 -19.52 -4.70 23.50
CA VAL A 256 -19.19 -5.24 24.83
C VAL A 256 -18.08 -6.29 24.66
N PRO A 257 -17.00 -6.27 25.47
CA PRO A 257 -16.86 -5.56 26.76
C PRO A 257 -16.17 -4.18 26.71
N TYR A 258 -15.76 -3.71 25.53
CA TYR A 258 -14.92 -2.52 25.39
C TYR A 258 -15.72 -1.25 25.57
N SER A 259 -16.80 -1.05 24.81
CA SER A 259 -17.72 0.10 24.93
C SER A 259 -16.99 1.44 25.02
N VAL A 260 -16.14 1.73 24.02
CA VAL A 260 -15.42 3.02 23.94
C VAL A 260 -16.37 4.18 23.61
N ASP A 261 -16.03 5.38 24.09
CA ASP A 261 -16.78 6.62 23.86
C ASP A 261 -16.14 7.50 22.78
N VAL A 262 -14.82 7.36 22.60
CA VAL A 262 -14.02 8.09 21.62
C VAL A 262 -13.14 7.09 20.87
N ILE A 263 -13.05 7.22 19.55
CA ILE A 263 -12.14 6.46 18.70
C ILE A 263 -11.23 7.43 17.96
N VAL A 264 -9.93 7.12 17.95
CA VAL A 264 -8.91 7.87 17.22
C VAL A 264 -8.17 6.91 16.30
N ALA A 265 -8.05 7.26 15.02
CA ALA A 265 -7.35 6.47 14.02
C ALA A 265 -6.34 7.32 13.24
N ASP A 266 -5.13 6.81 13.05
CA ASP A 266 -4.06 7.49 12.29
C ASP A 266 -3.73 6.79 10.96
N VAL A 267 -4.62 5.92 10.51
CA VAL A 267 -4.44 5.01 9.38
C VAL A 267 -5.36 5.39 8.22
N GLY A 268 -4.83 5.23 7.00
CA GLY A 268 -5.65 5.17 5.78
C GLY A 268 -5.15 4.07 4.83
N TYR A 269 -6.06 3.59 3.98
CA TYR A 269 -5.80 2.57 2.97
C TYR A 269 -5.78 3.20 1.56
N PRO A 270 -4.86 2.77 0.67
CA PRO A 270 -4.76 3.31 -0.68
C PRO A 270 -5.93 2.92 -1.59
N ALA A 271 -6.66 1.86 -1.23
CA ALA A 271 -7.76 1.30 -2.00
C ALA A 271 -9.14 1.70 -1.46
N GLU A 272 -9.22 2.64 -0.49
CA GLU A 272 -10.50 3.17 -0.02
C GLU A 272 -11.20 3.91 -1.17
N PRO A 273 -12.51 3.70 -1.39
CA PRO A 273 -13.23 4.35 -2.47
C PRO A 273 -13.19 5.89 -2.36
N MET A 274 -12.81 6.57 -3.45
CA MET A 274 -12.76 8.04 -3.52
C MET A 274 -14.14 8.66 -3.81
N PHE A 275 -15.00 7.94 -4.53
CA PHE A 275 -16.26 8.47 -5.08
C PHE A 275 -17.52 7.97 -4.36
N GLN A 276 -17.35 7.19 -3.29
CA GLN A 276 -18.44 6.69 -2.44
C GLN A 276 -17.93 6.31 -1.05
N ASP A 277 -18.83 6.10 -0.09
CA ASP A 277 -18.42 5.65 1.24
C ASP A 277 -17.97 4.18 1.22
N GLY A 278 -16.70 3.97 1.56
CA GLY A 278 -16.08 2.67 1.78
C GLY A 278 -16.64 1.90 2.98
N ILE A 279 -16.28 0.62 3.12
CA ILE A 279 -16.69 -0.19 4.28
C ILE A 279 -16.19 0.35 5.63
N ILE A 280 -15.05 1.05 5.63
CA ILE A 280 -14.51 1.76 6.79
C ILE A 280 -15.40 2.96 7.13
N ALA A 281 -15.70 3.83 6.16
CA ALA A 281 -16.59 4.98 6.35
C ALA A 281 -17.98 4.54 6.85
N GLN A 282 -18.55 3.47 6.29
CA GLN A 282 -19.82 2.90 6.75
C GLN A 282 -19.73 2.35 8.18
N ALA A 283 -18.59 1.80 8.61
CA ALA A 283 -18.39 1.38 10.01
C ALA A 283 -18.29 2.58 10.96
N VAL A 284 -17.65 3.67 10.52
CA VAL A 284 -17.62 4.94 11.26
C VAL A 284 -19.03 5.49 11.42
N ASP A 285 -19.81 5.57 10.33
CA ASP A 285 -21.19 6.04 10.37
C ASP A 285 -22.06 5.20 11.31
N ASP A 286 -21.92 3.87 11.27
CA ASP A 286 -22.63 2.95 12.16
C ASP A 286 -22.35 3.29 13.64
N VAL A 287 -21.08 3.39 14.04
CA VAL A 287 -20.75 3.64 15.46
C VAL A 287 -21.05 5.07 15.91
N VAL A 288 -20.90 6.06 15.03
CA VAL A 288 -21.23 7.46 15.34
C VAL A 288 -22.74 7.62 15.46
N ALA A 289 -23.51 7.13 14.48
CA ALA A 289 -24.96 7.32 14.44
C ALA A 289 -25.70 6.45 15.46
N ASN A 290 -25.29 5.19 15.64
CA ASN A 290 -26.05 4.23 16.45
C ASN A 290 -25.54 4.09 17.88
N ALA A 291 -24.24 4.34 18.14
CA ALA A 291 -23.65 4.22 19.47
C ALA A 291 -23.23 5.56 20.09
N GLY A 292 -23.25 6.66 19.33
CA GLY A 292 -22.95 8.00 19.84
C GLY A 292 -21.46 8.22 20.14
N VAL A 293 -20.58 7.44 19.52
CA VAL A 293 -19.13 7.54 19.68
C VAL A 293 -18.58 8.72 18.89
N ALA A 294 -17.60 9.43 19.44
CA ALA A 294 -16.85 10.43 18.69
C ALA A 294 -15.69 9.77 17.94
N TYR A 295 -15.63 9.91 16.61
CA TYR A 295 -14.58 9.33 15.78
C TYR A 295 -13.69 10.43 15.19
N PHE A 296 -12.36 10.28 15.32
CA PHE A 296 -11.37 11.21 14.80
C PHE A 296 -10.36 10.46 13.91
N ALA A 297 -10.22 10.90 12.66
CA ALA A 297 -9.23 10.37 11.72
C ALA A 297 -8.13 11.40 11.42
N ALA A 298 -6.94 10.92 11.11
CA ALA A 298 -5.86 11.76 10.58
C ALA A 298 -6.21 12.28 9.17
N ALA A 299 -5.92 13.55 8.89
CA ALA A 299 -6.17 14.18 7.58
C ALA A 299 -5.22 13.70 6.46
N GLY A 300 -4.08 13.11 6.83
CA GLY A 300 -3.05 12.66 5.91
C GLY A 300 -1.92 13.66 5.65
N ASN A 301 -0.78 13.12 5.21
CA ASN A 301 0.51 13.82 5.06
C ASN A 301 0.94 13.96 3.58
N ALA A 302 0.01 13.76 2.64
CA ALA A 302 0.30 13.77 1.20
C ALA A 302 0.28 15.18 0.59
N ALA A 303 -0.20 16.20 1.32
CA ALA A 303 -0.33 17.57 0.83
C ALA A 303 -1.02 17.63 -0.55
N ASP A 304 -0.31 18.07 -1.59
CA ASP A 304 -0.75 18.19 -2.98
C ASP A 304 -0.22 17.07 -3.89
N GLN A 305 0.18 15.92 -3.33
CA GLN A 305 0.61 14.73 -4.06
C GLN A 305 -0.57 13.95 -4.68
N SER A 306 -1.39 14.63 -5.47
CA SER A 306 -2.54 14.06 -6.16
C SER A 306 -2.73 14.67 -7.54
N TYR A 307 -3.54 14.00 -8.35
CA TYR A 307 -4.06 14.53 -9.60
C TYR A 307 -5.54 14.17 -9.67
N GLU A 308 -6.37 15.15 -10.04
CA GLU A 308 -7.79 14.94 -10.26
C GLU A 308 -8.21 15.66 -11.54
N SER A 309 -9.18 15.08 -12.24
CA SER A 309 -9.79 15.69 -13.41
C SER A 309 -11.24 15.28 -13.53
N THR A 310 -12.07 16.21 -13.99
CA THR A 310 -13.46 15.94 -14.41
C THR A 310 -13.60 16.02 -15.94
N ASN A 311 -12.52 16.33 -16.65
CA ASN A 311 -12.47 16.37 -18.11
C ASN A 311 -11.67 15.16 -18.59
N ILE A 312 -12.37 14.05 -18.78
CA ILE A 312 -11.75 12.78 -19.11
C ILE A 312 -11.70 12.61 -20.61
N GLU A 313 -10.52 12.82 -21.18
CA GLU A 313 -10.26 12.64 -22.61
C GLU A 313 -9.20 11.57 -22.81
N PHE A 314 -9.39 10.74 -23.82
CA PHE A 314 -8.45 9.71 -24.21
C PHE A 314 -8.23 9.75 -25.71
N ASP A 315 -6.97 9.74 -26.12
CA ASP A 315 -6.60 9.68 -27.54
C ASP A 315 -5.46 8.68 -27.74
N ILE A 316 -5.17 8.36 -29.00
CA ILE A 316 -4.10 7.44 -29.35
C ILE A 316 -2.77 8.15 -29.15
N ASP A 317 -1.98 7.68 -28.19
CA ASP A 317 -0.56 8.00 -28.12
C ASP A 317 0.17 7.28 -29.26
N PRO A 318 0.67 8.00 -30.29
CA PRO A 318 1.32 7.37 -31.42
C PRO A 318 2.70 6.79 -31.07
N LEU A 319 3.30 7.19 -29.93
CA LEU A 319 4.60 6.70 -29.49
C LEU A 319 4.50 5.33 -28.82
N GLY A 320 3.37 5.03 -28.17
CA GLY A 320 3.21 3.85 -27.32
C GLY A 320 4.20 3.81 -26.15
N PHE A 321 4.21 2.70 -25.42
CA PHE A 321 5.14 2.50 -24.30
C PHE A 321 5.39 1.03 -24.00
N GLY A 322 6.61 0.69 -23.59
CA GLY A 322 6.99 -0.68 -23.25
C GLY A 322 6.68 -1.66 -24.40
N PRO A 323 6.01 -2.80 -24.13
CA PRO A 323 5.55 -3.71 -25.17
C PRO A 323 4.27 -3.23 -25.87
N PHE A 324 3.64 -2.17 -25.39
CA PHE A 324 2.43 -1.59 -25.96
C PHE A 324 2.81 -0.67 -27.11
N GLY A 325 2.28 -0.97 -28.31
CA GLY A 325 2.37 -0.06 -29.45
C GLY A 325 1.52 1.20 -29.24
N PRO A 326 1.12 1.89 -30.32
CA PRO A 326 0.15 2.97 -30.20
C PRO A 326 -1.07 2.52 -29.40
N ALA A 327 -1.36 3.24 -28.32
CA ALA A 327 -2.35 2.85 -27.32
C ALA A 327 -3.25 4.04 -26.99
N LYS A 328 -4.48 3.76 -26.56
CA LYS A 328 -5.40 4.80 -26.10
C LYS A 328 -4.97 5.20 -24.68
N CYS A 329 -4.47 6.41 -24.52
CA CYS A 329 -3.92 6.93 -23.26
C CYS A 329 -4.71 8.14 -22.80
N TYR A 330 -4.71 8.37 -21.49
CA TYR A 330 -5.36 9.54 -20.89
C TYR A 330 -4.62 10.82 -21.31
N ASP A 331 -5.38 11.84 -21.70
CA ASP A 331 -4.85 13.16 -22.02
C ASP A 331 -4.81 14.03 -20.77
N PHE A 332 -3.61 14.20 -20.22
CA PHE A 332 -3.36 15.09 -19.08
C PHE A 332 -3.43 16.58 -19.46
N ASN A 333 -3.49 16.91 -20.75
CA ASN A 333 -3.62 18.28 -21.21
C ASN A 333 -5.10 18.67 -21.36
N PRO A 334 -5.60 19.69 -20.65
CA PRO A 334 -6.98 20.14 -20.80
C PRO A 334 -7.24 20.85 -22.15
N SER A 335 -6.22 21.07 -22.98
CA SER A 335 -6.34 21.71 -24.29
C SER A 335 -6.84 20.74 -25.36
N PRO A 336 -7.94 21.04 -26.07
CA PRO A 336 -8.47 20.16 -27.12
C PRO A 336 -7.62 20.15 -28.41
N PHE A 337 -6.49 20.86 -28.44
CA PHE A 337 -5.63 21.02 -29.62
C PHE A 337 -4.29 20.30 -29.51
N VAL A 338 -3.89 19.93 -28.30
CA VAL A 338 -2.59 19.32 -28.02
C VAL A 338 -2.80 18.31 -26.91
N ALA A 339 -2.63 17.04 -27.21
CA ALA A 339 -2.66 15.99 -26.20
C ALA A 339 -1.31 15.88 -25.49
N ASP A 340 -1.35 15.58 -24.19
CA ASP A 340 -0.20 15.19 -23.38
C ASP A 340 -0.51 13.91 -22.63
N PHE A 341 0.06 12.80 -23.07
CA PHE A 341 -0.19 11.47 -22.52
C PHE A 341 0.77 11.10 -21.38
N ARG A 342 1.49 12.08 -20.80
CA ARG A 342 2.55 11.85 -19.82
C ARG A 342 2.46 12.83 -18.66
N GLN A 343 2.28 12.31 -17.45
CA GLN A 343 2.44 13.12 -16.23
C GLN A 343 3.84 12.92 -15.64
N PHE A 344 4.64 13.99 -15.64
CA PHE A 344 6.02 13.95 -15.15
C PHE A 344 6.11 13.88 -13.62
N ILE A 345 6.97 12.98 -13.11
CA ILE A 345 7.34 12.91 -11.69
C ILE A 345 8.84 12.69 -11.50
N THR A 346 9.35 13.00 -10.30
CA THR A 346 10.73 12.66 -9.90
C THR A 346 10.72 11.79 -8.66
N LEU A 347 11.50 10.71 -8.69
CA LEU A 347 11.75 9.85 -7.53
C LEU A 347 13.27 9.72 -7.37
N GLN A 348 13.81 10.19 -6.25
CA GLN A 348 15.24 10.06 -5.92
C GLN A 348 15.60 8.62 -5.59
N HIS A 349 16.90 8.31 -5.59
CA HIS A 349 17.38 6.99 -5.18
C HIS A 349 16.86 6.61 -3.79
N GLY A 350 16.26 5.43 -3.69
CA GLY A 350 15.68 4.90 -2.45
C GLY A 350 14.32 5.49 -2.07
N GLN A 351 13.77 6.45 -2.85
CA GLN A 351 12.40 6.90 -2.64
C GLN A 351 11.39 5.89 -3.19
N SER A 352 10.30 5.71 -2.44
CA SER A 352 9.17 4.88 -2.83
C SER A 352 7.95 5.76 -3.13
N ILE A 353 7.12 5.29 -4.05
CA ILE A 353 5.79 5.82 -4.32
C ILE A 353 4.78 4.67 -4.28
N LEU A 354 3.58 4.98 -3.81
CA LEU A 354 2.40 4.14 -3.93
C LEU A 354 1.37 4.98 -4.70
N LEU A 355 0.99 4.52 -5.88
CA LEU A 355 0.00 5.19 -6.73
C LEU A 355 -1.33 4.47 -6.61
N SER A 356 -2.41 5.24 -6.50
CA SER A 356 -3.79 4.79 -6.51
C SER A 356 -4.56 5.61 -7.53
N LEU A 357 -5.09 4.94 -8.55
CA LEU A 357 -5.98 5.49 -9.56
C LEU A 357 -7.37 4.90 -9.32
N GLN A 358 -8.39 5.74 -9.29
CA GLN A 358 -9.79 5.34 -9.16
C GLN A 358 -10.67 6.19 -10.09
N TRP A 359 -11.83 5.65 -10.45
CA TRP A 359 -12.87 6.34 -11.22
C TRP A 359 -14.25 6.09 -10.61
N ASP A 360 -15.30 6.67 -11.19
CA ASP A 360 -16.63 6.80 -10.60
C ASP A 360 -17.56 5.59 -10.81
N ASP A 361 -17.02 4.48 -11.32
CA ASP A 361 -17.73 3.20 -11.28
C ASP A 361 -17.98 2.76 -9.83
N PRO A 362 -19.04 1.98 -9.55
CA PRO A 362 -19.38 1.59 -8.19
C PRO A 362 -18.48 0.47 -7.64
N PHE A 363 -17.97 0.66 -6.43
CA PHE A 363 -17.33 -0.37 -5.60
C PHE A 363 -18.33 -1.35 -4.98
N TYR A 364 -17.81 -2.51 -4.53
CA TYR A 364 -18.55 -3.54 -3.80
C TYR A 364 -19.78 -4.08 -4.56
N THR A 365 -19.62 -4.27 -5.86
CA THR A 365 -20.66 -4.71 -6.78
C THR A 365 -20.29 -6.04 -7.44
N ALA A 366 -21.28 -6.71 -8.04
CA ALA A 366 -21.06 -7.92 -8.84
C ALA A 366 -21.20 -7.68 -10.35
N THR A 367 -21.78 -6.56 -10.78
CA THR A 367 -22.00 -6.24 -12.22
C THR A 367 -22.05 -4.74 -12.51
N GLY A 368 -21.56 -3.89 -11.62
CA GLY A 368 -21.65 -2.43 -11.71
C GLY A 368 -20.45 -1.74 -12.36
N VAL A 369 -19.29 -2.40 -12.43
CA VAL A 369 -18.08 -1.85 -13.08
C VAL A 369 -18.13 -2.20 -14.57
N ASP A 370 -18.07 -1.18 -15.42
CA ASP A 370 -18.10 -1.29 -16.88
C ASP A 370 -16.91 -0.64 -17.59
N THR A 371 -16.08 0.08 -16.81
CA THR A 371 -14.86 0.74 -17.26
C THR A 371 -13.63 -0.01 -16.75
N ASP A 372 -12.59 -0.03 -17.58
CA ASP A 372 -11.31 -0.71 -17.34
C ASP A 372 -10.18 0.26 -17.70
N LEU A 373 -9.48 0.75 -16.67
CA LEU A 373 -8.39 1.70 -16.80
C LEU A 373 -7.11 1.07 -16.24
N ASP A 374 -6.00 1.30 -16.93
CA ASP A 374 -4.68 0.87 -16.50
C ASP A 374 -3.84 2.08 -16.10
N ILE A 375 -2.79 1.86 -15.30
CA ILE A 375 -1.81 2.90 -14.97
C ILE A 375 -0.39 2.35 -15.06
N SER A 376 0.52 3.13 -15.66
CA SER A 376 1.93 2.73 -15.80
C SER A 376 2.89 3.82 -15.36
N LEU A 377 3.96 3.41 -14.68
CA LEU A 377 5.15 4.21 -14.45
C LEU A 377 6.23 3.85 -15.47
N VAL A 378 6.59 4.81 -16.31
CA VAL A 378 7.59 4.62 -17.36
C VAL A 378 8.82 5.49 -17.16
N ARG A 379 9.93 5.07 -17.77
CA ARG A 379 11.13 5.88 -17.91
C ARG A 379 10.88 7.00 -18.90
N ARG A 380 11.14 8.23 -18.44
CA ARG A 380 11.13 9.42 -19.29
C ARG A 380 11.92 9.21 -20.59
N ASN A 381 11.37 9.66 -21.72
CA ASN A 381 11.98 9.67 -23.06
C ASN A 381 12.30 8.30 -23.72
N SER A 382 12.18 7.19 -23.00
CA SER A 382 12.42 5.84 -23.56
C SER A 382 11.20 4.94 -23.51
N ASN A 383 10.15 5.38 -22.80
CA ASN A 383 8.89 4.67 -22.58
C ASN A 383 9.07 3.25 -22.02
N VAL A 384 10.20 2.94 -21.38
CA VAL A 384 10.41 1.65 -20.71
C VAL A 384 9.54 1.59 -19.45
N VAL A 385 8.68 0.59 -19.34
CA VAL A 385 7.83 0.38 -18.15
C VAL A 385 8.67 -0.14 -16.99
N PHE A 386 8.54 0.50 -15.82
CA PHE A 386 9.15 0.06 -14.57
C PHE A 386 8.15 -0.60 -13.62
N ALA A 387 6.93 -0.09 -13.58
CA ALA A 387 5.84 -0.60 -12.76
C ALA A 387 4.51 -0.16 -13.37
N GLY A 388 3.41 -0.76 -12.90
CA GLY A 388 2.06 -0.41 -13.31
C GLY A 388 1.04 -1.34 -12.67
N SER A 389 -0.23 -1.07 -12.88
CA SER A 389 -1.33 -1.94 -12.50
C SER A 389 -2.26 -2.08 -13.69
N TYR A 390 -2.70 -3.33 -13.91
CA TYR A 390 -3.37 -3.78 -15.13
C TYR A 390 -4.51 -4.75 -14.83
N ASN A 391 -5.33 -4.45 -13.81
CA ASN A 391 -6.36 -5.36 -13.37
C ASN A 391 -7.54 -5.37 -14.35
N GLU A 392 -8.22 -6.50 -14.48
CA GLU A 392 -9.47 -6.55 -15.25
C GLU A 392 -10.65 -6.03 -14.43
N ASN A 393 -10.86 -4.72 -14.42
CA ASN A 393 -11.82 -4.08 -13.52
C ASN A 393 -13.27 -4.52 -13.79
N VAL A 394 -13.58 -4.77 -15.07
CA VAL A 394 -14.90 -5.29 -15.48
C VAL A 394 -15.11 -6.75 -15.05
N ILE A 395 -14.03 -7.52 -14.82
CA ILE A 395 -14.16 -8.91 -14.38
C ILE A 395 -14.20 -8.99 -12.85
N ASP A 396 -13.30 -8.27 -12.17
CA ASP A 396 -13.18 -8.32 -10.72
C ASP A 396 -14.20 -7.43 -9.97
N GLN A 397 -14.85 -6.52 -10.71
CA GLN A 397 -15.81 -5.55 -10.23
C GLN A 397 -15.25 -4.55 -9.21
N ASN A 398 -14.03 -4.08 -9.46
CA ASN A 398 -13.28 -3.12 -8.66
C ASN A 398 -12.71 -1.98 -9.53
N PRO A 399 -13.22 -0.74 -9.41
CA PRO A 399 -12.83 0.38 -10.25
C PRO A 399 -11.60 1.13 -9.69
N SER A 400 -10.52 0.38 -9.46
CA SER A 400 -9.26 0.94 -8.98
C SER A 400 -8.04 0.18 -9.45
N GLU A 401 -6.96 0.95 -9.62
CA GLU A 401 -5.62 0.46 -9.91
C GLU A 401 -4.64 0.99 -8.87
N VAL A 402 -3.89 0.08 -8.23
CA VAL A 402 -2.92 0.44 -7.19
C VAL A 402 -1.59 -0.27 -7.46
N PHE A 403 -0.48 0.47 -7.40
CA PHE A 403 0.84 -0.16 -7.41
C PHE A 403 1.89 0.65 -6.65
N GLY A 404 2.82 -0.08 -6.03
CA GLY A 404 4.02 0.47 -5.42
C GLY A 404 5.23 0.41 -6.34
N PHE A 405 6.13 1.39 -6.22
CA PHE A 405 7.44 1.38 -6.87
C PHE A 405 8.49 2.04 -5.97
N THR A 406 9.68 1.45 -5.88
CA THR A 406 10.84 2.05 -5.22
C THR A 406 11.94 2.30 -6.24
N ASN A 407 12.43 3.54 -6.33
CA ASN A 407 13.49 3.86 -7.25
C ASN A 407 14.85 3.36 -6.75
N ASP A 408 15.21 2.16 -7.16
CA ASP A 408 16.60 1.74 -7.13
C ASP A 408 17.36 2.31 -8.33
N THR A 409 17.85 3.55 -8.21
CA THR A 409 18.66 4.20 -9.26
C THR A 409 19.89 3.38 -9.69
N ALA A 410 20.42 2.47 -8.86
CA ALA A 410 21.50 1.59 -9.28
C ALA A 410 21.03 0.59 -10.35
N ALA A 411 19.77 0.12 -10.26
CA ALA A 411 19.13 -0.75 -11.23
C ALA A 411 18.49 0.02 -12.40
N THR A 412 17.82 1.14 -12.12
CA THR A 412 17.04 1.88 -13.14
C THR A 412 17.88 2.87 -13.94
N GLY A 413 18.92 3.44 -13.33
CA GLY A 413 19.73 4.53 -13.88
C GLY A 413 18.93 5.82 -14.15
N THR A 414 17.79 6.04 -13.49
CA THR A 414 16.96 7.25 -13.65
C THR A 414 16.41 7.75 -12.32
N THR A 415 16.13 9.05 -12.25
CA THR A 415 15.35 9.70 -11.17
C THR A 415 14.12 10.43 -11.70
N GLU A 416 13.93 10.40 -13.02
CA GLU A 416 12.84 11.04 -13.74
C GLU A 416 11.96 9.96 -14.36
N PHE A 417 10.65 10.09 -14.16
CA PHE A 417 9.64 9.15 -14.60
C PHE A 417 8.45 9.89 -15.18
N GLU A 418 7.63 9.17 -15.92
CA GLU A 418 6.33 9.65 -16.41
C GLU A 418 5.27 8.62 -16.03
N ILE A 419 4.10 9.10 -15.61
CA ILE A 419 2.89 8.30 -15.44
C ILE A 419 2.12 8.36 -16.76
N ILE A 420 1.60 7.20 -17.18
CA ILE A 420 0.72 7.01 -18.33
C ILE A 420 -0.58 6.42 -17.83
#